data_AF-E1L3S6-F1
#
_entry.id   AF-E1L3S6-F1
#
_cell.length_a   1.000
_cell.length_b   1.000
_cell.length_c   1.000
_cell.angle_alpha   90.00
_cell.angle_beta   90.00
_cell.angle_gamma   90.00
#
_symmetry.space_group_name_H-M   'P 1'
#
loop_
_entity.id
_entity.type
_entity.pdbx_description
1 polymer ?
#
loop_
_entity_poly.entity_id
_entity_poly.type
_entity_poly.pdbx_seq_one_letter_code
_entity_poly.pdbx_strand_id
1 'polypeptide(L)'
;MEMNGSVIDQQRLDQARLEANGMYSSQFEKDACGMGFVVNIKGKKSHDIIDDGLRILERLEHRGGAGADKDTGDGAGILVQIPHEFFKRECEVLGISLPAAGEYG
;
A
#
# COMPACT_ATOMS: atom_id res chain seq x y z
N MET A 1 36.13 -0.86 18.09
CA MET A 1 36.04 -0.63 16.64
C MET A 1 35.11 -1.70 16.10
N GLU A 2 34.02 -1.25 15.49
CA GLU A 2 32.71 -1.90 15.41
C GLU A 2 32.70 -3.23 14.64
N MET A 3 32.14 -4.27 15.28
CA MET A 3 31.60 -5.42 14.57
C MET A 3 30.17 -5.07 14.12
N ASN A 4 30.04 -4.28 13.05
CA ASN A 4 28.75 -4.09 12.40
C ASN A 4 28.48 -5.28 11.49
N GLY A 5 28.03 -6.39 12.09
CA GLY A 5 27.36 -7.44 11.34
C GLY A 5 26.17 -6.83 10.61
N SER A 6 25.90 -7.29 9.38
CA SER A 6 24.75 -6.76 8.64
C SER A 6 23.47 -7.01 9.44
N VAL A 7 22.51 -6.09 9.37
CA VAL A 7 21.20 -6.24 10.03
C VAL A 7 20.56 -7.61 9.71
N ILE A 8 20.82 -8.12 8.51
CA ILE A 8 20.34 -9.43 8.03
C ILE A 8 21.00 -10.59 8.80
N ASP A 9 22.30 -10.50 9.08
CA ASP A 9 23.02 -11.56 9.80
C ASP A 9 22.59 -11.60 11.27
N GLN A 10 22.34 -10.44 11.87
CA GLN A 10 21.79 -10.33 13.21
C GLN A 10 20.39 -10.95 13.30
N GLN A 11 19.51 -10.65 12.33
CA GLN A 11 18.16 -11.23 12.26
C GLN A 11 18.18 -12.76 12.15
N ARG A 12 19.08 -13.33 11.34
CA ARG A 12 19.20 -14.80 11.21
C ARG A 12 19.63 -15.47 12.50
N LEU A 13 20.56 -14.87 13.25
CA LEU A 13 21.02 -15.39 14.53
C LEU A 13 19.91 -15.35 15.58
N ASP A 14 19.13 -14.27 15.61
CA ASP A 14 17.99 -14.15 16.52
C ASP A 14 16.87 -15.14 16.17
N GLN A 15 16.59 -15.33 14.88
CA GLN A 15 15.64 -16.34 14.40
C GLN A 15 16.03 -17.76 14.83
N ALA A 16 17.29 -18.16 14.59
CA ALA A 16 17.79 -19.47 15.01
C ALA A 16 17.73 -19.67 16.55
N ARG A 17 17.97 -18.61 17.33
CA ARG A 17 17.84 -18.65 18.79
C ARG A 17 16.39 -18.84 19.23
N LEU A 18 15.43 -18.20 18.57
CA LEU A 18 14.00 -18.34 18.88
C LEU A 18 13.49 -19.75 18.56
N GLU A 19 13.95 -20.36 17.45
CA GLU A 19 13.60 -21.73 17.08
C GLU A 19 14.17 -22.77 18.05
N ALA A 20 15.41 -22.56 18.52
CA ALA A 20 16.06 -23.50 19.42
C ALA A 20 15.51 -23.50 20.85
N ASN A 21 14.92 -22.39 21.31
CA ASN A 21 14.60 -22.17 22.73
C ASN A 21 13.12 -21.85 23.01
N GLY A 22 12.22 -22.02 22.04
CA GLY A 22 10.81 -21.66 22.21
C GLY A 22 9.84 -22.41 21.29
N MET A 23 8.58 -21.99 21.30
CA MET A 23 7.53 -22.51 20.39
C MET A 23 7.52 -21.80 19.02
N TYR A 24 8.45 -20.87 18.78
CA TYR A 24 8.59 -20.20 17.50
C TYR A 24 9.12 -21.18 16.44
N SER A 25 8.58 -21.10 15.23
CA SER A 25 9.08 -21.86 14.08
C SER A 25 8.90 -21.02 12.82
N SER A 26 10.00 -20.75 12.11
CA SER A 26 10.01 -19.91 10.91
C SER A 26 9.10 -20.45 9.80
N GLN A 27 8.80 -21.75 9.79
CA GLN A 27 7.88 -22.36 8.83
C GLN A 27 6.44 -21.79 8.90
N PHE A 28 6.07 -21.13 10.00
CA PHE A 28 4.77 -20.49 10.19
C PHE A 28 4.80 -18.97 9.98
N GLU A 29 5.96 -18.38 9.73
CA GLU A 29 6.09 -16.96 9.48
C GLU A 29 5.56 -16.61 8.07
N LYS A 30 4.63 -15.66 8.02
CA LYS A 30 4.01 -15.20 6.78
C LYS A 30 3.81 -13.69 6.83
N ASP A 31 4.29 -12.99 5.80
CA ASP A 31 3.94 -11.59 5.61
C ASP A 31 2.44 -11.45 5.35
N ALA A 32 1.80 -10.55 6.09
CA ALA A 32 0.36 -10.34 5.99
C ALA A 32 -0.01 -9.37 4.87
N CYS A 33 0.80 -8.36 4.52
CA CYS A 33 0.35 -7.26 3.64
C CYS A 33 0.31 -7.59 2.14
N GLY A 34 -0.73 -7.13 1.44
CA GLY A 34 -0.91 -7.29 -0.01
C GLY A 34 -0.87 -5.97 -0.78
N MET A 35 -0.35 -6.02 -2.00
CA MET A 35 -0.30 -4.90 -2.94
C MET A 35 -0.62 -5.38 -4.36
N GLY A 36 -1.12 -4.47 -5.18
CA GLY A 36 -1.36 -4.70 -6.60
C GLY A 36 -1.39 -3.38 -7.37
N PHE A 37 -1.37 -3.46 -8.68
CA PHE A 37 -1.47 -2.31 -9.56
C PHE A 37 -2.28 -2.65 -10.81
N VAL A 38 -2.92 -1.64 -11.38
CA VAL A 38 -3.64 -1.73 -12.65
C VAL A 38 -3.10 -0.62 -13.55
N VAL A 39 -2.85 -0.95 -14.81
CA VAL A 39 -2.33 0.01 -15.78
C VAL A 39 -3.03 -0.17 -17.11
N ASN A 40 -3.39 0.94 -17.74
CA ASN A 40 -3.76 0.93 -19.15
C ASN A 40 -2.50 1.06 -20.00
N ILE A 41 -2.11 -0.04 -20.65
CA ILE A 41 -0.89 -0.12 -21.46
C ILE A 41 -0.87 0.84 -22.66
N LYS A 42 -2.03 1.38 -23.06
CA LYS A 42 -2.15 2.39 -24.13
C LYS A 42 -2.07 3.82 -23.59
N GLY A 43 -1.85 4.01 -22.29
CA GLY A 43 -1.74 5.31 -21.64
C GLY A 43 -3.05 6.10 -21.57
N LYS A 44 -4.20 5.46 -21.83
CA LYS A 44 -5.50 6.13 -21.78
C LYS A 44 -6.03 6.19 -20.35
N LYS A 45 -6.33 7.40 -19.88
CA LYS A 45 -7.02 7.61 -18.59
C LYS A 45 -8.45 7.07 -18.68
N SER A 46 -8.86 6.28 -17.70
CA SER A 46 -10.24 5.79 -17.55
C SER A 46 -10.57 5.64 -16.07
N HIS A 47 -11.83 5.87 -15.71
CA HIS A 47 -12.34 5.58 -14.37
C HIS A 47 -12.33 4.07 -14.08
N ASP A 48 -12.45 3.22 -15.10
CA ASP A 48 -12.46 1.76 -14.93
C ASP A 48 -11.21 1.23 -14.18
N ILE A 49 -10.06 1.88 -14.35
CA ILE A 49 -8.81 1.52 -13.65
C ILE A 49 -8.94 1.74 -12.14
N ILE A 50 -9.71 2.75 -11.72
CA ILE A 50 -9.99 3.02 -10.31
C ILE A 50 -10.85 1.89 -9.74
N ASP A 51 -11.91 1.51 -10.45
CA ASP A 51 -12.79 0.41 -10.05
C ASP A 51 -12.05 -0.93 -9.95
N ASP A 52 -11.15 -1.20 -10.92
CA ASP A 52 -10.29 -2.38 -10.85
C ASP A 52 -9.28 -2.32 -9.68
N GLY A 53 -8.73 -1.13 -9.38
CA GLY A 53 -7.86 -0.92 -8.22
C GLY A 53 -8.57 -1.16 -6.89
N LEU A 54 -9.81 -0.67 -6.74
CA LEU A 54 -10.65 -0.93 -5.57
C LEU A 54 -10.99 -2.42 -5.44
N ARG A 55 -11.32 -3.08 -6.56
CA ARG A 55 -11.59 -4.52 -6.60
C ARG A 55 -10.37 -5.36 -6.19
N ILE A 56 -9.15 -4.88 -6.45
CA ILE A 56 -7.94 -5.51 -5.91
C ILE A 56 -7.92 -5.43 -4.39
N LEU A 57 -8.18 -4.25 -3.81
CA LEU A 57 -8.20 -4.08 -2.34
C LEU A 57 -9.25 -4.96 -1.68
N GLU A 58 -10.45 -5.05 -2.23
CA GLU A 58 -11.51 -5.97 -1.75
C GLU A 58 -11.01 -7.42 -1.73
N ARG A 59 -10.29 -7.84 -2.79
CA ARG A 59 -9.73 -9.20 -2.87
C ARG A 59 -8.55 -9.42 -1.92
N LEU A 60 -7.94 -8.36 -1.40
CA LEU A 60 -6.84 -8.42 -0.44
C LEU A 60 -7.31 -8.31 1.02
N GLU A 61 -8.62 -8.24 1.29
CA GLU A 61 -9.17 -8.11 2.65
C GLU A 61 -8.66 -9.21 3.61
N HIS A 62 -8.60 -10.46 3.15
CA HIS A 62 -8.07 -11.61 3.91
C HIS A 62 -6.59 -11.49 4.32
N ARG A 63 -5.91 -10.46 3.83
CA ARG A 63 -4.50 -10.12 4.09
C ARG A 63 -4.38 -8.80 4.86
N GLY A 64 -5.48 -8.11 5.14
CA GLY A 64 -5.50 -6.91 5.97
C GLY A 64 -5.43 -7.24 7.46
N GLY A 65 -4.78 -6.37 8.23
CA GLY A 65 -4.96 -6.36 9.67
C GLY A 65 -6.37 -5.87 10.02
N ALA A 66 -7.06 -6.62 10.88
CA ALA A 66 -8.40 -6.30 11.35
C ALA A 66 -8.36 -5.90 12.83
N GLY A 67 -9.22 -4.96 13.21
CA GLY A 67 -9.38 -4.54 14.60
C GLY A 67 -10.15 -5.55 15.45
N ALA A 68 -10.50 -5.15 16.67
CA ALA A 68 -11.29 -5.98 17.59
C ALA A 68 -12.79 -6.06 17.20
N ASP A 69 -13.23 -5.20 16.28
CA ASP A 69 -14.57 -5.21 15.71
C ASP A 69 -14.53 -5.48 14.20
N LYS A 70 -15.71 -5.64 13.60
CA LYS A 70 -15.87 -5.98 12.18
C LYS A 70 -15.72 -4.79 11.22
N ASP A 71 -15.68 -3.57 11.72
CA ASP A 71 -15.74 -2.35 10.91
C ASP A 71 -14.40 -1.60 10.86
N THR A 72 -13.40 -2.07 11.61
CA THR A 72 -12.07 -1.47 11.73
C THR A 72 -10.97 -2.36 11.13
N GLY A 73 -10.02 -1.72 10.46
CA GLY A 73 -8.80 -2.35 9.97
C GLY A 73 -7.63 -1.37 10.03
N ASP A 74 -6.41 -1.90 9.88
CA ASP A 74 -5.18 -1.11 10.04
C ASP A 74 -5.01 -0.04 8.96
N GLY A 75 -5.50 -0.31 7.74
CA GLY A 75 -5.53 0.66 6.65
C GLY A 75 -5.54 0.03 5.26
N ALA A 76 -6.13 0.73 4.29
CA ALA A 76 -6.10 0.41 2.87
C ALA A 76 -5.99 1.70 2.05
N GLY A 77 -5.33 1.64 0.88
CA GLY A 77 -4.97 2.85 0.15
C GLY A 77 -4.83 2.70 -1.36
N ILE A 78 -5.46 3.66 -2.04
CA ILE A 78 -5.26 4.17 -3.40
C ILE A 78 -4.01 5.00 -3.71
N LEU A 79 -3.18 4.69 -4.71
CA LEU A 79 -2.37 5.73 -5.38
C LEU A 79 -2.82 5.89 -6.83
N VAL A 80 -3.13 7.12 -7.22
CA VAL A 80 -3.66 7.47 -8.54
C VAL A 80 -2.96 8.71 -9.09
N GLN A 81 -3.08 8.93 -10.40
CA GLN A 81 -2.67 10.20 -11.00
C GLN A 81 -3.58 11.34 -10.50
N ILE A 82 -3.05 12.57 -10.46
CA ILE A 82 -3.85 13.75 -10.10
C ILE A 82 -5.08 13.83 -11.03
N PRO A 83 -6.31 13.79 -10.49
CA PRO A 83 -7.54 13.89 -11.27
C PRO A 83 -7.80 15.35 -11.68
N HIS A 84 -7.04 15.85 -12.66
CA HIS A 84 -7.06 17.28 -13.03
C HIS A 84 -8.45 17.83 -13.33
N GLU A 85 -9.30 17.07 -14.04
CA GLU A 85 -10.67 17.53 -14.36
C GLU A 85 -11.54 17.71 -13.10
N PHE A 86 -11.33 16.88 -12.07
CA PHE A 86 -11.99 17.05 -10.78
C PHE A 86 -11.50 18.33 -10.10
N PHE A 87 -10.18 18.49 -9.95
CA PHE A 87 -9.60 19.67 -9.31
C PHE A 87 -9.98 20.96 -10.03
N LYS A 88 -9.95 20.97 -11.36
CA LYS A 88 -10.33 22.13 -12.17
C LYS A 88 -11.77 22.57 -11.86
N ARG A 89 -12.72 21.63 -11.86
CA ARG A 89 -14.12 21.90 -11.55
C ARG A 89 -14.30 22.47 -10.14
N GLU A 90 -13.68 21.85 -9.13
CA GLU A 90 -13.83 22.30 -7.74
C GLU A 90 -13.14 23.66 -7.51
N CYS A 91 -11.97 23.89 -8.13
CA CYS A 91 -11.29 25.18 -8.07
C CYS A 91 -12.11 26.31 -8.71
N GLU A 92 -12.80 26.05 -9.84
CA GLU A 92 -13.71 27.01 -10.45
C GLU A 92 -14.84 27.42 -9.49
N VAL A 93 -15.45 26.46 -8.79
CA VAL A 93 -16.49 26.73 -7.77
C VAL A 93 -15.96 27.58 -6.61
N LEU A 94 -14.71 27.36 -6.22
CA LEU A 94 -14.05 28.06 -5.11
C LEU A 94 -13.42 29.41 -5.53
N GLY A 95 -13.47 29.77 -6.82
CA GLY A 95 -12.81 30.98 -7.34
C GLY A 95 -11.28 30.90 -7.31
N ILE A 96 -10.71 29.69 -7.30
CA ILE A 96 -9.28 29.43 -7.33
C ILE A 96 -8.83 29.23 -8.78
N SER A 97 -7.82 29.98 -9.22
CA SER A 97 -7.20 29.74 -10.53
C SER A 97 -6.24 28.55 -10.44
N LEU A 98 -6.59 27.44 -11.10
CA LEU A 98 -5.75 26.23 -11.14
C LEU A 98 -4.79 26.27 -12.36
N PRO A 99 -3.47 26.04 -12.18
CA PRO A 99 -2.52 25.87 -13.29
C PRO A 99 -2.85 24.68 -14.21
N ALA A 100 -2.15 24.59 -15.34
CA ALA A 100 -2.36 23.47 -16.26
C ALA A 100 -1.95 22.13 -15.64
N ALA A 101 -2.50 21.03 -16.17
CA ALA A 101 -2.11 19.69 -15.74
C ALA A 101 -0.59 19.49 -15.83
N GLY A 102 0.03 19.06 -14.73
CA GLY A 102 1.49 18.87 -14.62
C GLY A 102 2.26 20.08 -14.11
N GLU A 103 1.61 21.24 -13.95
CA GLU A 103 2.21 22.44 -13.35
C GLU A 103 1.94 22.59 -11.85
N TYR A 104 1.29 21.59 -11.24
CA TYR A 104 1.00 21.52 -9.81
C TYR A 104 1.02 20.06 -9.31
N GLY A 105 1.28 19.87 -8.01
CA GLY A 105 1.36 18.57 -7.35
C GLY A 105 1.78 18.69 -5.90
#